data_AF-A0A9D5K1T5-F1
#
_entry.id   AF-A0A9D5K1T5-F1
#
_cell.length_a   1.000
_cell.length_b   1.000
_cell.length_c   1.000
_cell.angle_alpha   90.00
_cell.angle_beta   90.00
_cell.angle_gamma   90.00
#
_symmetry.space_group_name_H-M   'P 1'
#
loop_
_entity.id
_entity.type
_entity.pdbx_description
1 polymer ?
#
loop_
_entity_poly.entity_id
_entity_poly.type
_entity_poly.pdbx_seq_one_letter_code
_entity_poly.pdbx_strand_id
1 'polypeptide(L)'
;MEGIAVRGRMMLKSYITLGLTAVMVVNIFAQTNNDSLPGGASFQRLTDDRIEEVRKQLRNMGIDLQWEQVVTLGKDRSDQDLVVIMIDQRGVPSRKDIEVPKNFWDKVEKKMPKEIRIVDSFAEGASQEGRVFFMVTTTLRSTLIYPTALSLGLSEVESQTVTGMALMSFGGSFFGAYALTKGRELGYGRVAMMNYGGEVGMYYPNFVASIVADQGDDEAGRKIGAWGTMFCFPLGIYLGTKVDVVGNHEYGNAALMCHLGRMGILFGYLTPLLWGEYTGYDNYGTLSPSMAMAFLPAGFYIGYRLSRGKSWSSGRSALVAIAGIAGVATGILLPSLAESGNATSYAALGILGGVGGTLVGFLMYPHREYNFQQGVFTGISTAVCAAAGLGIPFFARAENHQTYTISTILGAWSGLLLGERLGRSLFEYGPRDKRTARRAAFPILTQWPIAAAQALTVHRSEDPALRVTAEIFRYSF
;
A
#
# COMPACT_ATOMS: atom_id res chain seq x y z
N MET A 1 -11.36 46.22 -0.59
CA MET A 1 -11.95 44.93 -0.16
C MET A 1 -12.53 44.11 -1.32
N GLU A 2 -13.11 44.71 -2.37
CA GLU A 2 -13.62 43.97 -3.53
C GLU A 2 -12.55 43.17 -4.31
N GLY A 3 -11.31 43.65 -4.36
CA GLY A 3 -10.20 42.94 -5.03
C GLY A 3 -9.82 41.59 -4.40
N ILE A 4 -9.99 41.44 -3.08
CA ILE A 4 -9.69 40.19 -2.35
C ILE A 4 -10.80 39.15 -2.61
N ALA A 5 -12.06 39.59 -2.65
CA ALA A 5 -13.20 38.72 -2.96
C ALA A 5 -13.21 38.24 -4.42
N VAL A 6 -12.67 39.03 -5.35
CA VAL A 6 -12.51 38.66 -6.77
C VAL A 6 -11.35 37.67 -6.96
N ARG A 7 -10.21 37.87 -6.26
CA ARG A 7 -9.10 36.89 -6.24
C ARG A 7 -9.53 35.56 -5.61
N GLY A 8 -10.26 35.58 -4.50
CA GLY A 8 -10.78 34.36 -3.86
C GLY A 8 -11.72 33.56 -4.76
N ARG A 9 -12.59 34.24 -5.53
CA ARG A 9 -13.50 33.56 -6.49
C ARG A 9 -12.79 33.00 -7.72
N MET A 10 -11.75 33.66 -8.24
CA MET A 10 -10.93 33.12 -9.33
C MET A 10 -10.07 31.94 -8.87
N MET A 11 -9.53 31.99 -7.65
CA MET A 11 -8.77 30.89 -7.07
C MET A 11 -9.67 29.67 -6.80
N LEU A 12 -10.85 29.85 -6.19
CA LEU A 12 -11.78 28.74 -5.92
C LEU A 12 -12.21 28.02 -7.21
N LYS A 13 -12.44 28.75 -8.30
CA LYS A 13 -12.71 28.15 -9.63
C LYS A 13 -11.51 27.36 -10.17
N SER A 14 -10.30 27.87 -9.99
CA SER A 14 -9.07 27.19 -10.41
C SER A 14 -8.79 25.92 -9.58
N TYR A 15 -9.08 25.94 -8.27
CA TYR A 15 -8.95 24.78 -7.38
C TYR A 15 -10.00 23.70 -7.63
N ILE A 16 -11.25 24.08 -7.93
CA ILE A 16 -12.29 23.14 -8.39
C ILE A 16 -11.88 22.51 -9.73
N THR A 17 -11.25 23.28 -10.62
CA THR A 17 -10.77 22.79 -11.92
C THR A 17 -9.58 21.83 -11.78
N LEU A 18 -8.60 22.11 -10.91
CA LEU A 18 -7.48 21.21 -10.60
C LEU A 18 -7.94 19.91 -9.90
N GLY A 19 -8.88 20.00 -8.95
CA GLY A 19 -9.51 18.83 -8.32
C GLY A 19 -10.32 17.98 -9.32
N LEU A 20 -11.08 18.61 -10.23
CA LEU A 20 -11.80 17.93 -11.30
C LEU A 20 -10.87 17.32 -12.35
N THR A 21 -9.71 17.94 -12.62
CA THR A 21 -8.72 17.41 -13.56
C THR A 21 -8.03 16.17 -12.98
N ALA A 22 -7.73 16.15 -11.67
CA ALA A 22 -7.24 14.97 -10.98
C ALA A 22 -8.28 13.82 -10.96
N VAL A 23 -9.57 14.13 -10.81
CA VAL A 23 -10.67 13.16 -10.89
C VAL A 23 -10.89 12.66 -12.33
N MET A 24 -10.74 13.52 -13.35
CA MET A 24 -10.84 13.14 -14.77
C MET A 24 -9.67 12.26 -15.21
N VAL A 25 -8.44 12.51 -14.75
CA VAL A 25 -7.30 11.64 -15.07
C VAL A 25 -7.53 10.23 -14.51
N VAL A 26 -8.10 10.09 -13.31
CA VAL A 26 -8.48 8.78 -12.75
C VAL A 26 -9.63 8.12 -13.53
N ASN A 27 -10.58 8.89 -14.05
CA ASN A 27 -11.72 8.36 -14.83
C ASN A 27 -11.34 7.97 -16.27
N ILE A 28 -10.39 8.67 -16.89
CA ILE A 28 -9.86 8.33 -18.23
C ILE A 28 -9.08 7.00 -18.17
N PHE A 29 -8.44 6.66 -17.04
CA PHE A 29 -7.82 5.35 -16.82
C PHE A 29 -8.83 4.23 -16.51
N ALA A 30 -10.05 4.57 -16.08
CA ALA A 30 -11.09 3.59 -15.74
C ALA A 30 -12.02 3.22 -16.93
N GLN A 31 -12.03 4.02 -18.00
CA GLN A 31 -12.97 3.83 -19.12
C GLN A 31 -12.41 3.13 -20.36
N THR A 32 -11.12 2.80 -20.41
CA THR A 32 -10.59 1.99 -21.52
C THR A 32 -10.63 0.52 -21.16
N ASN A 33 -11.69 -0.16 -21.62
CA ASN A 33 -12.03 -1.59 -21.51
C ASN A 33 -12.82 -1.99 -20.27
N ASN A 34 -14.09 -2.38 -20.46
CA ASN A 34 -14.56 -3.72 -20.09
C ASN A 34 -16.06 -3.90 -20.38
N ASP A 35 -16.35 -4.92 -21.20
CA ASP A 35 -17.46 -5.83 -20.92
C ASP A 35 -16.92 -6.88 -19.95
N SER A 36 -17.15 -6.70 -18.64
CA SER A 36 -16.77 -7.69 -17.61
C SER A 36 -17.99 -8.07 -16.79
N LEU A 37 -18.29 -9.37 -16.74
CA LEU A 37 -19.31 -9.95 -15.89
C LEU A 37 -18.95 -9.83 -14.38
N PRO A 38 -19.94 -9.93 -13.47
CA PRO A 38 -19.70 -9.87 -12.03
C PRO A 38 -18.80 -11.03 -11.60
N GLY A 39 -17.63 -10.72 -11.04
CA GLY A 39 -16.69 -11.73 -10.51
C GLY A 39 -15.25 -11.64 -11.04
N GLY A 40 -14.93 -10.70 -11.92
CA GLY A 40 -13.52 -10.34 -12.24
C GLY A 40 -12.67 -11.45 -12.86
N ALA A 41 -13.25 -12.59 -13.25
CA ALA A 41 -12.54 -13.64 -13.96
C ALA A 41 -12.35 -13.23 -15.42
N SER A 42 -11.10 -13.00 -15.85
CA SER A 42 -10.77 -12.91 -17.27
C SER A 42 -10.75 -14.32 -17.85
N PHE A 43 -11.83 -14.71 -18.53
CA PHE A 43 -11.87 -15.97 -19.25
C PHE A 43 -11.14 -15.82 -20.58
N GLN A 44 -10.16 -16.67 -20.85
CA GLN A 44 -9.63 -16.82 -22.20
C GLN A 44 -10.63 -17.70 -22.96
N ARG A 45 -11.35 -17.11 -23.93
CA ARG A 45 -12.24 -17.86 -24.81
C ARG A 45 -11.41 -18.95 -25.50
N LEU A 46 -11.73 -20.22 -25.24
CA LEU A 46 -11.13 -21.33 -25.97
C LEU A 46 -11.53 -21.21 -27.44
N THR A 47 -10.58 -21.42 -28.35
CA THR A 47 -10.89 -21.52 -29.79
C THR A 47 -11.76 -22.74 -30.04
N ASP A 48 -12.60 -22.70 -31.08
CA ASP A 48 -13.53 -23.79 -31.40
C ASP A 48 -12.81 -25.15 -31.55
N ASP A 49 -11.59 -25.15 -32.09
CA ASP A 49 -10.73 -26.35 -32.20
C ASP A 49 -10.34 -26.93 -30.83
N ARG A 50 -10.00 -26.05 -29.86
CA ARG A 50 -9.67 -26.48 -28.48
C ARG A 50 -10.91 -26.98 -27.74
N ILE A 51 -12.07 -26.37 -27.99
CA ILE A 51 -13.35 -26.83 -27.43
C ILE A 51 -13.63 -28.25 -27.93
N GLU A 52 -13.44 -28.52 -29.23
CA GLU A 52 -13.70 -29.84 -29.79
C GLU A 52 -12.68 -30.89 -29.32
N GLU A 53 -11.41 -30.51 -29.10
CA GLU A 53 -10.41 -31.39 -28.50
C GLU A 53 -10.76 -31.76 -27.05
N VAL A 54 -11.15 -30.77 -26.23
CA VAL A 54 -11.59 -31.01 -24.85
C VAL A 54 -12.86 -31.86 -24.83
N ARG A 55 -13.84 -31.61 -25.71
CA ARG A 55 -15.04 -32.45 -25.86
C ARG A 55 -14.67 -33.88 -26.20
N LYS A 56 -13.76 -34.10 -27.16
CA LYS A 56 -13.33 -35.44 -27.56
C LYS A 56 -12.65 -36.16 -26.40
N GLN A 57 -11.82 -35.46 -25.62
CA GLN A 57 -11.20 -36.02 -24.42
C GLN A 57 -12.21 -36.38 -23.34
N LEU A 58 -13.19 -35.51 -23.06
CA LEU A 58 -14.26 -35.77 -22.08
C LEU A 58 -15.18 -36.93 -22.51
N ARG A 59 -15.55 -36.99 -23.80
CA ARG A 59 -16.32 -38.13 -24.35
C ARG A 59 -15.55 -39.45 -24.22
N ASN A 60 -14.24 -39.45 -24.48
CA ASN A 60 -13.38 -40.61 -24.27
C ASN A 60 -13.28 -41.04 -22.80
N MET A 61 -13.65 -40.15 -21.86
CA MET A 61 -13.74 -40.44 -20.43
C MET A 61 -15.18 -40.79 -19.99
N GLY A 62 -16.12 -40.95 -20.93
CA GLY A 62 -17.52 -41.29 -20.65
C GLY A 62 -18.40 -40.09 -20.25
N ILE A 63 -17.87 -38.86 -20.38
CA ILE A 63 -18.58 -37.63 -20.02
C ILE A 63 -19.09 -36.98 -21.32
N ASP A 64 -20.35 -37.21 -21.66
CA ASP A 64 -21.00 -36.56 -22.79
C ASP A 64 -21.62 -35.24 -22.37
N LEU A 65 -21.10 -34.13 -22.91
CA LEU A 65 -21.55 -32.78 -22.61
C LEU A 65 -22.22 -32.18 -23.86
N GLN A 66 -23.54 -32.06 -23.81
CA GLN A 66 -24.40 -31.43 -24.82
C GLN A 66 -24.40 -29.89 -24.69
N TRP A 67 -23.32 -29.17 -25.05
CA TRP A 67 -23.25 -27.70 -24.85
C TRP A 67 -22.40 -26.97 -25.88
N GLU A 68 -22.78 -25.74 -26.26
CA GLU A 68 -22.11 -24.92 -27.27
C GLU A 68 -20.91 -24.08 -26.75
N GLN A 69 -20.81 -23.77 -25.45
CA GLN A 69 -19.68 -23.00 -24.89
C GLN A 69 -19.23 -23.48 -23.49
N VAL A 70 -18.05 -24.08 -23.41
CA VAL A 70 -17.34 -24.37 -22.15
C VAL A 70 -16.41 -23.21 -21.86
N VAL A 71 -16.61 -22.54 -20.72
CA VAL A 71 -15.83 -21.34 -20.37
C VAL A 71 -14.62 -21.70 -19.51
N THR A 72 -14.77 -22.67 -18.61
CA THR A 72 -13.66 -23.16 -17.78
C THR A 72 -13.95 -24.54 -17.20
N LEU A 73 -12.87 -25.26 -16.87
CA LEU A 73 -12.89 -26.51 -16.12
C LEU A 73 -12.07 -26.30 -14.84
N GLY A 74 -12.66 -26.62 -13.70
CA GLY A 74 -12.01 -26.48 -12.40
C GLY A 74 -12.21 -27.70 -11.52
N LYS A 75 -11.37 -27.81 -10.49
CA LYS A 75 -11.44 -28.87 -9.47
C LYS A 75 -12.22 -28.37 -8.26
N ASP A 76 -13.17 -29.14 -7.74
CA ASP A 76 -13.81 -28.82 -6.45
C ASP A 76 -12.90 -29.20 -5.28
N ARG A 77 -13.15 -28.64 -4.08
CA ARG A 77 -12.40 -28.85 -2.83
C ARG A 77 -12.28 -30.31 -2.40
N SER A 78 -13.21 -31.16 -2.84
CA SER A 78 -13.23 -32.60 -2.55
C SER A 78 -12.20 -33.40 -3.36
N ASP A 79 -11.60 -32.79 -4.40
CA ASP A 79 -10.83 -33.46 -5.45
C ASP A 79 -11.61 -34.54 -6.23
N GLN A 80 -12.91 -34.71 -5.94
CA GLN A 80 -13.76 -35.75 -6.53
C GLN A 80 -14.72 -35.21 -7.59
N ASP A 81 -14.87 -33.88 -7.68
CA ASP A 81 -15.82 -33.26 -8.59
C ASP A 81 -15.13 -32.35 -9.61
N LEU A 82 -15.48 -32.52 -10.87
CA LEU A 82 -15.18 -31.62 -11.97
C LEU A 82 -16.24 -30.52 -11.98
N VAL A 83 -15.81 -29.28 -11.73
CA VAL A 83 -16.66 -28.10 -11.84
C VAL A 83 -16.58 -27.60 -13.27
N VAL A 84 -17.70 -27.66 -13.97
CA VAL A 84 -17.84 -27.08 -15.32
C VAL A 84 -18.67 -25.81 -15.21
N ILE A 85 -18.10 -24.68 -15.64
CA ILE A 85 -18.86 -23.44 -15.83
C ILE A 85 -19.19 -23.31 -17.30
N MET A 86 -20.49 -23.26 -17.55
CA MET A 86 -21.08 -23.27 -18.87
C MET A 86 -21.84 -21.97 -19.05
N ILE A 87 -21.86 -21.42 -20.26
CA ILE A 87 -22.76 -20.34 -20.62
C ILE A 87 -23.85 -20.94 -21.52
N ASP A 88 -25.11 -20.79 -21.12
CA ASP A 88 -26.24 -21.23 -21.95
C ASP A 88 -26.44 -20.30 -23.16
N GLN A 89 -27.38 -20.64 -24.06
CA GLN A 89 -27.69 -19.83 -25.25
C GLN A 89 -28.20 -18.42 -24.93
N ARG A 90 -28.55 -18.14 -23.66
CA ARG A 90 -29.00 -16.83 -23.19
C ARG A 90 -27.86 -16.02 -22.56
N GLY A 91 -26.63 -16.53 -22.57
CA GLY A 91 -25.50 -15.87 -21.92
C GLY A 91 -25.44 -16.08 -20.40
N VAL A 92 -26.28 -16.97 -19.84
CA VAL A 92 -26.36 -17.19 -18.39
C VAL A 92 -25.33 -18.23 -17.98
N PRO A 93 -24.39 -17.89 -17.06
CA PRO A 93 -23.46 -18.86 -16.52
C PRO A 93 -24.22 -19.86 -15.63
N SER A 94 -23.99 -21.15 -15.85
CA SER A 94 -24.48 -22.25 -15.03
C SER A 94 -23.32 -23.12 -14.56
N ARG A 95 -23.35 -23.48 -13.28
CA ARG A 95 -22.39 -24.37 -12.64
C ARG A 95 -22.95 -25.79 -12.64
N LYS A 96 -22.16 -26.76 -13.09
CA LYS A 96 -22.47 -28.18 -12.94
C LYS A 96 -21.29 -28.89 -12.32
N ASP A 97 -21.52 -29.47 -11.15
CA ASP A 97 -20.57 -30.35 -10.49
C ASP A 97 -20.78 -31.76 -11.02
N ILE A 98 -19.72 -32.36 -11.57
CA ILE A 98 -19.74 -33.70 -12.14
C ILE A 98 -18.80 -34.56 -11.30
N GLU A 99 -19.34 -35.56 -10.63
CA GLU A 99 -18.53 -36.53 -9.90
C GLU A 99 -17.64 -37.28 -10.89
N VAL A 100 -16.32 -37.23 -10.66
CA VAL A 100 -15.32 -37.84 -11.53
C VAL A 100 -14.57 -38.95 -10.78
N PRO A 101 -14.18 -40.04 -11.47
CA PRO A 101 -13.40 -41.11 -10.84
C PRO A 101 -12.12 -40.57 -10.19
N LYS A 102 -11.69 -41.17 -9.06
CA LYS A 102 -10.48 -40.73 -8.30
C LYS A 102 -9.20 -40.56 -9.13
N ASN A 103 -9.07 -41.27 -10.26
CA ASN A 103 -7.92 -41.20 -11.16
C ASN A 103 -8.11 -40.23 -12.36
N PHE A 104 -9.20 -39.48 -12.40
CA PHE A 104 -9.53 -38.56 -13.48
C PHE A 104 -8.49 -37.45 -13.59
N TRP A 105 -8.18 -36.78 -12.48
CA TRP A 105 -7.23 -35.67 -12.46
C TRP A 105 -5.81 -36.08 -12.83
N ASP A 106 -5.35 -37.26 -12.41
CA ASP A 106 -4.07 -37.82 -12.82
C ASP A 106 -3.98 -38.04 -14.34
N LYS A 107 -5.09 -38.42 -14.97
CA LYS A 107 -5.18 -38.61 -16.43
C LYS A 107 -5.23 -37.27 -17.16
N VAL A 108 -5.97 -36.30 -16.62
CA VAL A 108 -6.08 -34.95 -17.17
C VAL A 108 -4.73 -34.24 -17.09
N GLU A 109 -4.06 -34.27 -15.94
CA GLU A 109 -2.76 -33.62 -15.74
C GLU A 109 -1.65 -34.23 -16.61
N LYS A 110 -1.72 -35.54 -16.91
CA LYS A 110 -0.80 -36.21 -17.85
C LYS A 110 -1.09 -35.93 -19.33
N LYS A 111 -2.34 -35.63 -19.69
CA LYS A 111 -2.78 -35.50 -21.10
C LYS A 111 -3.06 -34.08 -21.55
N MET A 112 -3.31 -33.14 -20.64
CA MET A 112 -3.51 -31.75 -21.01
C MET A 112 -2.18 -31.12 -21.41
N PRO A 113 -2.16 -30.32 -22.49
CA PRO A 113 -1.04 -29.45 -22.79
C PRO A 113 -0.72 -28.58 -21.56
N LYS A 114 0.57 -28.40 -21.24
CA LYS A 114 1.04 -27.58 -20.11
C LYS A 114 0.51 -26.13 -20.10
N GLU A 115 -0.08 -25.70 -21.22
CA GLU A 115 -0.66 -24.38 -21.44
C GLU A 115 -2.09 -24.23 -20.90
N ILE A 116 -2.80 -25.33 -20.63
CA ILE A 116 -4.16 -25.29 -20.08
C ILE A 116 -4.06 -25.36 -18.56
N ARG A 117 -4.14 -24.20 -17.90
CA ARG A 117 -4.23 -24.12 -16.43
C ARG A 117 -5.63 -24.51 -15.98
N ILE A 118 -5.75 -25.67 -15.34
CA ILE A 118 -6.93 -26.02 -14.54
C ILE A 118 -7.01 -24.99 -13.41
N VAL A 119 -8.13 -24.27 -13.32
CA VAL A 119 -8.33 -23.29 -12.25
C VAL A 119 -8.74 -24.08 -11.01
N ASP A 120 -7.82 -24.22 -10.06
CA ASP A 120 -8.10 -24.80 -8.74
C ASP A 120 -9.19 -23.97 -8.05
N SER A 121 -10.40 -24.53 -7.96
CA SER A 121 -11.57 -24.07 -7.21
C SER A 121 -12.18 -22.70 -7.60
N PHE A 122 -13.32 -22.77 -8.29
CA PHE A 122 -14.41 -21.82 -8.12
C PHE A 122 -15.12 -22.12 -6.79
N ALA A 123 -14.49 -21.81 -5.66
CA ALA A 123 -15.21 -21.83 -4.40
C ALA A 123 -16.15 -20.61 -4.37
N GLU A 124 -17.44 -20.84 -4.60
CA GLU A 124 -18.52 -19.88 -4.41
C GLU A 124 -18.42 -19.25 -3.01
N GLY A 125 -17.95 -18.02 -2.99
CA GLY A 125 -17.62 -17.25 -1.80
C GLY A 125 -16.47 -16.32 -2.16
N ALA A 126 -16.82 -15.07 -2.52
CA ALA A 126 -15.86 -14.02 -2.80
C ALA A 126 -14.68 -14.09 -1.81
N SER A 127 -13.45 -14.24 -2.30
CA SER A 127 -12.26 -14.40 -1.42
C SER A 127 -12.20 -13.22 -0.45
N GLN A 128 -12.43 -13.44 0.84
CA GLN A 128 -12.52 -12.40 1.87
C GLN A 128 -11.30 -12.39 2.80
N GLU A 129 -10.17 -12.93 2.35
CA GLU A 129 -8.95 -13.09 3.15
C GLU A 129 -8.40 -11.73 3.63
N GLY A 130 -8.51 -10.70 2.81
CA GLY A 130 -8.11 -9.34 3.18
C GLY A 130 -9.11 -8.63 4.09
N ARG A 131 -10.32 -9.16 4.31
CA ARG A 131 -11.40 -8.44 5.02
C ARG A 131 -11.01 -8.04 6.44
N VAL A 132 -10.49 -8.98 7.22
CA VAL A 132 -10.09 -8.73 8.61
C VAL A 132 -8.96 -7.69 8.64
N PHE A 133 -8.01 -7.79 7.72
CA PHE A 133 -6.93 -6.82 7.59
C PHE A 133 -7.48 -5.42 7.29
N PHE A 134 -8.39 -5.28 6.32
CA PHE A 134 -9.04 -4.00 5.99
C PHE A 134 -9.80 -3.41 7.18
N MET A 135 -10.59 -4.23 7.87
CA MET A 135 -11.36 -3.80 9.05
C MET A 135 -10.44 -3.25 10.13
N VAL A 136 -9.42 -4.01 10.52
CA VAL A 136 -8.48 -3.59 11.57
C VAL A 136 -7.73 -2.32 11.18
N THR A 137 -7.17 -2.25 9.96
CA THR A 137 -6.42 -1.07 9.53
C THR A 137 -7.30 0.17 9.39
N THR A 138 -8.50 0.03 8.85
CA THR A 138 -9.43 1.16 8.68
C THR A 138 -9.94 1.65 10.02
N THR A 139 -10.21 0.74 10.96
CA THR A 139 -10.62 1.10 12.33
C THR A 139 -9.54 1.86 13.06
N LEU A 140 -8.32 1.33 13.11
CA LEU A 140 -7.19 2.00 13.77
C LEU A 140 -6.93 3.39 13.18
N ARG A 141 -6.94 3.53 11.85
CA ARG A 141 -6.75 4.81 11.18
C ARG A 141 -7.87 5.79 11.45
N SER A 142 -9.13 5.34 11.38
CA SER A 142 -10.28 6.20 11.64
C SER A 142 -10.29 6.72 13.08
N THR A 143 -9.91 5.90 14.04
CA THR A 143 -9.78 6.30 15.45
C THR A 143 -8.70 7.36 15.67
N LEU A 144 -7.67 7.42 14.83
CA LEU A 144 -6.67 8.49 14.87
C LEU A 144 -7.12 9.72 14.07
N ILE A 145 -7.63 9.51 12.86
CA ILE A 145 -7.94 10.58 11.90
C ILE A 145 -9.09 11.45 12.38
N TYR A 146 -10.24 10.87 12.73
CA TYR A 146 -11.45 11.66 13.00
C TYR A 146 -11.32 12.53 14.26
N PRO A 147 -10.81 12.05 15.41
CA PRO A 147 -10.60 12.90 16.58
C PRO A 147 -9.58 13.99 16.32
N THR A 148 -8.45 13.66 15.69
CA THR A 148 -7.40 14.64 15.38
C THR A 148 -7.90 15.71 14.41
N ALA A 149 -8.59 15.31 13.35
CA ALA A 149 -9.18 16.25 12.40
C ALA A 149 -10.22 17.15 13.07
N LEU A 150 -11.06 16.62 13.94
CA LEU A 150 -12.06 17.41 14.66
C LEU A 150 -11.39 18.43 15.62
N SER A 151 -10.37 18.00 16.38
CA SER A 151 -9.60 18.88 17.26
C SER A 151 -8.81 19.94 16.50
N LEU A 152 -8.40 19.68 15.26
CA LEU A 152 -7.78 20.68 14.40
C LEU A 152 -8.83 21.62 13.80
N GLY A 153 -9.96 21.10 13.33
CA GLY A 153 -10.99 21.87 12.63
C GLY A 153 -11.80 22.81 13.52
N LEU A 154 -11.89 22.50 14.82
CA LEU A 154 -12.60 23.28 15.83
C LEU A 154 -11.60 23.88 16.82
N SER A 155 -11.71 25.17 17.11
CA SER A 155 -10.75 25.90 17.94
C SER A 155 -10.74 25.48 19.41
N GLU A 156 -11.85 24.95 19.91
CA GLU A 156 -11.99 24.45 21.28
C GLU A 156 -12.94 23.26 21.27
N VAL A 157 -12.43 22.08 21.62
CA VAL A 157 -13.23 20.86 21.76
C VAL A 157 -12.96 20.28 23.14
N GLU A 158 -14.02 20.04 23.90
CA GLU A 158 -13.90 19.38 25.20
C GLU A 158 -13.28 17.99 25.03
N SER A 159 -12.40 17.59 25.95
CA SER A 159 -11.73 16.28 25.89
C SER A 159 -12.72 15.11 25.87
N GLN A 160 -13.88 15.29 26.50
CA GLN A 160 -14.99 14.33 26.47
C GLN A 160 -15.57 14.17 25.07
N THR A 161 -15.74 15.26 24.31
CA THR A 161 -16.18 15.21 22.91
C THR A 161 -15.14 14.53 22.03
N VAL A 162 -13.85 14.83 22.19
CA VAL A 162 -12.77 14.15 21.44
C VAL A 162 -12.76 12.65 21.73
N THR A 163 -12.90 12.27 23.00
CA THR A 163 -12.95 10.85 23.41
C THR A 163 -14.20 10.15 22.88
N GLY A 164 -15.37 10.79 22.99
CA GLY A 164 -16.62 10.27 22.44
C GLY A 164 -16.56 10.08 20.93
N MET A 165 -15.97 11.03 20.21
CA MET A 165 -15.71 10.92 18.77
C MET A 165 -14.73 9.80 18.44
N ALA A 166 -13.69 9.58 19.24
CA ALA A 166 -12.74 8.48 19.04
C ALA A 166 -13.44 7.11 19.16
N LEU A 167 -14.26 6.94 20.19
CA LEU A 167 -15.04 5.71 20.41
C LEU A 167 -16.09 5.50 19.32
N MET A 168 -16.81 6.56 18.93
CA MET A 168 -17.79 6.50 17.85
C MET A 168 -17.12 6.18 16.51
N SER A 169 -15.97 6.80 16.22
CA SER A 169 -15.20 6.54 15.00
C SER A 169 -14.64 5.12 14.99
N PHE A 170 -14.20 4.59 16.14
CA PHE A 170 -13.77 3.19 16.27
C PHE A 170 -14.91 2.23 15.92
N GLY A 171 -16.07 2.34 16.58
CA GLY A 171 -17.21 1.46 16.34
C GLY A 171 -17.81 1.61 14.93
N GLY A 172 -17.99 2.86 14.50
CA GLY A 172 -18.55 3.21 13.20
C GLY A 172 -17.68 2.77 12.03
N SER A 173 -16.35 2.93 12.14
CA SER A 173 -15.41 2.45 11.11
C SER A 173 -15.30 0.93 11.08
N PHE A 174 -15.36 0.24 12.23
CA PHE A 174 -15.38 -1.22 12.26
C PHE A 174 -16.62 -1.79 11.56
N PHE A 175 -17.81 -1.29 11.94
CA PHE A 175 -19.06 -1.72 11.32
C PHE A 175 -19.16 -1.28 9.86
N GLY A 176 -18.76 -0.04 9.54
CA GLY A 176 -18.73 0.48 8.18
C GLY A 176 -17.80 -0.31 7.27
N ALA A 177 -16.59 -0.66 7.75
CA ALA A 177 -15.67 -1.52 7.03
C ALA A 177 -16.25 -2.92 6.84
N TYR A 178 -16.88 -3.52 7.87
CA TYR A 178 -17.57 -4.81 7.73
C TYR A 178 -18.69 -4.75 6.68
N ALA A 179 -19.56 -3.74 6.75
CA ALA A 179 -20.66 -3.57 5.80
C ALA A 179 -20.16 -3.33 4.37
N LEU A 180 -19.12 -2.52 4.19
CA LEU A 180 -18.49 -2.26 2.89
C LEU A 180 -17.89 -3.51 2.27
N THR A 181 -17.42 -4.44 3.09
CA THR A 181 -16.65 -5.61 2.65
C THR A 181 -17.43 -6.92 2.62
N LYS A 182 -18.58 -7.00 3.30
CA LYS A 182 -19.42 -8.19 3.35
C LYS A 182 -19.87 -8.59 1.93
N GLY A 183 -19.60 -9.84 1.56
CA GLY A 183 -20.00 -10.39 0.26
C GLY A 183 -19.15 -9.91 -0.92
N ARG A 184 -18.09 -9.13 -0.69
CA ARG A 184 -17.19 -8.66 -1.74
C ARG A 184 -15.91 -9.46 -1.81
N GLU A 185 -15.38 -9.62 -3.02
CA GLU A 185 -14.07 -10.23 -3.23
C GLU A 185 -12.98 -9.23 -2.86
N LEU A 186 -12.23 -9.58 -1.83
CA LEU A 186 -11.23 -8.76 -1.15
C LEU A 186 -10.00 -9.61 -0.86
N GLY A 187 -9.21 -9.84 -1.91
CA GLY A 187 -7.84 -10.28 -1.75
C GLY A 187 -6.98 -9.22 -1.07
N TYR A 188 -5.86 -9.64 -0.48
CA TYR A 188 -4.93 -8.75 0.21
C TYR A 188 -4.42 -7.60 -0.68
N GLY A 189 -4.16 -7.83 -1.97
CA GLY A 189 -3.71 -6.75 -2.87
C GLY A 189 -4.77 -5.66 -3.07
N ARG A 190 -6.04 -6.04 -3.26
CA ARG A 190 -7.16 -5.08 -3.34
C ARG A 190 -7.29 -4.30 -2.04
N VAL A 191 -7.19 -4.96 -0.89
CA VAL A 191 -7.24 -4.29 0.41
C VAL A 191 -6.05 -3.34 0.63
N ALA A 192 -4.84 -3.73 0.20
CA ALA A 192 -3.67 -2.86 0.24
C ALA A 192 -3.91 -1.58 -0.59
N MET A 193 -4.51 -1.72 -1.78
CA MET A 193 -4.89 -0.58 -2.63
C MET A 193 -5.98 0.29 -2.01
N MET A 194 -7.00 -0.30 -1.37
CA MET A 194 -8.02 0.46 -0.63
C MET A 194 -7.40 1.26 0.52
N ASN A 195 -6.54 0.62 1.31
CA ASN A 195 -5.83 1.26 2.42
C ASN A 195 -4.91 2.38 1.92
N TYR A 196 -4.18 2.15 0.82
CA TYR A 196 -3.32 3.16 0.24
C TYR A 196 -4.12 4.31 -0.36
N GLY A 197 -5.24 4.04 -1.05
CA GLY A 197 -6.15 5.09 -1.50
C GLY A 197 -6.64 5.96 -0.34
N GLY A 198 -6.97 5.36 0.81
CA GLY A 198 -7.27 6.09 2.04
C GLY A 198 -6.11 6.97 2.53
N GLU A 199 -4.88 6.45 2.53
CA GLU A 199 -3.68 7.25 2.86
C GLU A 199 -3.50 8.44 1.92
N VAL A 200 -3.62 8.23 0.61
CA VAL A 200 -3.56 9.30 -0.38
C VAL A 200 -4.65 10.34 -0.14
N GLY A 201 -5.86 9.89 0.17
CA GLY A 201 -6.98 10.74 0.57
C GLY A 201 -6.72 11.56 1.84
N MET A 202 -5.85 11.08 2.74
CA MET A 202 -5.39 11.85 3.90
C MET A 202 -4.28 12.85 3.52
N TYR A 203 -3.33 12.44 2.68
CA TYR A 203 -2.18 13.27 2.34
C TYR A 203 -2.53 14.51 1.52
N TYR A 204 -3.35 14.38 0.46
CA TYR A 204 -3.67 15.51 -0.43
C TYR A 204 -4.29 16.72 0.28
N PRO A 205 -5.32 16.56 1.14
CA PRO A 205 -5.85 17.68 1.92
C PRO A 205 -4.82 18.34 2.83
N ASN A 206 -3.92 17.56 3.45
CA ASN A 206 -2.86 18.10 4.31
C ASN A 206 -1.81 18.86 3.49
N PHE A 207 -1.51 18.43 2.27
CA PHE A 207 -0.64 19.16 1.36
C PHE A 207 -1.25 20.50 0.95
N VAL A 208 -2.53 20.51 0.59
CA VAL A 208 -3.27 21.76 0.29
C VAL A 208 -3.34 22.66 1.51
N ALA A 209 -3.61 22.10 2.69
CA ALA A 209 -3.64 22.83 3.95
C ALA A 209 -2.31 23.54 4.24
N SER A 210 -1.19 22.86 4.04
CA SER A 210 0.16 23.43 4.21
C SER A 210 0.40 24.59 3.25
N ILE A 211 0.01 24.46 1.98
CA ILE A 211 0.13 25.53 0.98
C ILE A 211 -0.71 26.77 1.37
N VAL A 212 -1.93 26.56 1.85
CA VAL A 212 -2.82 27.66 2.26
C VAL A 212 -2.31 28.37 3.53
N ALA A 213 -1.81 27.60 4.50
CA ALA A 213 -1.20 28.15 5.71
C ALA A 213 0.04 29.00 5.37
N ASP A 214 0.91 28.50 4.49
CA ASP A 214 2.11 29.22 4.02
C ASP A 214 1.77 30.54 3.30
N GLN A 215 0.57 30.67 2.73
CA GLN A 215 0.05 31.91 2.14
C GLN A 215 -0.53 32.90 3.16
N GLY A 216 -0.42 32.60 4.46
CA GLY A 216 -0.85 33.46 5.56
C GLY A 216 -2.27 33.23 6.06
N ASP A 217 -2.95 32.16 5.64
CA ASP A 217 -4.28 31.78 6.13
C ASP A 217 -4.23 30.43 6.89
N ASP A 218 -3.57 30.45 8.05
CA ASP A 218 -3.42 29.28 8.93
C ASP A 218 -4.77 28.68 9.32
N GLU A 219 -5.80 29.51 9.53
CA GLU A 219 -7.13 29.04 9.92
C GLU A 219 -7.80 28.26 8.77
N ALA A 220 -7.78 28.80 7.55
CA ALA A 220 -8.30 28.08 6.39
C ALA A 220 -7.48 26.82 6.11
N GLY A 221 -6.15 26.89 6.17
CA GLY A 221 -5.26 25.73 6.02
C GLY A 221 -5.64 24.63 7.00
N ARG A 222 -5.75 24.95 8.29
CA ARG A 222 -6.15 24.01 9.34
C ARG A 222 -7.54 23.40 9.09
N LYS A 223 -8.54 24.20 8.70
CA LYS A 223 -9.89 23.71 8.36
C LYS A 223 -9.89 22.81 7.12
N ILE A 224 -9.13 23.16 6.09
CA ILE A 224 -8.97 22.34 4.87
C ILE A 224 -8.33 21.00 5.24
N GLY A 225 -7.26 21.01 6.04
CA GLY A 225 -6.58 19.79 6.47
C GLY A 225 -7.52 18.88 7.26
N ALA A 226 -8.22 19.44 8.24
CA ALA A 226 -9.20 18.72 9.06
C ALA A 226 -10.35 18.12 8.24
N TRP A 227 -11.18 18.98 7.65
CA TRP A 227 -12.39 18.54 6.95
C TRP A 227 -12.06 17.78 5.67
N GLY A 228 -11.06 18.25 4.92
CA GLY A 228 -10.62 17.59 3.71
C GLY A 228 -10.13 16.17 4.01
N THR A 229 -9.36 15.93 5.07
CA THR A 229 -8.96 14.58 5.46
C THR A 229 -10.16 13.70 5.81
N MET A 230 -11.13 14.21 6.57
CA MET A 230 -12.33 13.46 6.96
C MET A 230 -13.17 12.99 5.77
N PHE A 231 -13.25 13.79 4.71
CA PHE A 231 -13.99 13.45 3.48
C PHE A 231 -13.15 12.64 2.49
N CYS A 232 -11.88 13.01 2.32
CA CYS A 232 -11.02 12.42 1.31
C CYS A 232 -10.49 11.05 1.74
N PHE A 233 -10.36 10.74 3.03
CA PHE A 233 -9.99 9.40 3.51
C PHE A 233 -10.98 8.31 3.02
N PRO A 234 -12.30 8.38 3.31
CA PRO A 234 -13.25 7.37 2.80
C PRO A 234 -13.40 7.42 1.28
N LEU A 235 -13.32 8.61 0.65
CA LEU A 235 -13.31 8.73 -0.81
C LEU A 235 -12.10 8.02 -1.42
N GLY A 236 -10.93 8.17 -0.82
CA GLY A 236 -9.70 7.51 -1.23
C GLY A 236 -9.79 5.99 -1.11
N ILE A 237 -10.37 5.48 -0.02
CA ILE A 237 -10.70 4.04 0.12
C ILE A 237 -11.60 3.59 -1.03
N TYR A 238 -12.66 4.35 -1.31
CA TYR A 238 -13.59 4.04 -2.40
C TYR A 238 -12.88 4.01 -3.75
N LEU A 239 -12.07 5.03 -4.08
CA LEU A 239 -11.29 5.05 -5.32
C LEU A 239 -10.31 3.88 -5.38
N GLY A 240 -9.69 3.51 -4.26
CA GLY A 240 -8.86 2.31 -4.15
C GLY A 240 -9.60 1.01 -4.46
N THR A 241 -10.93 0.94 -4.27
CA THR A 241 -11.74 -0.21 -4.74
C THR A 241 -11.90 -0.27 -6.25
N LYS A 242 -11.76 0.88 -6.92
CA LYS A 242 -11.96 1.05 -8.37
C LYS A 242 -10.66 0.94 -9.15
N VAL A 243 -9.50 1.03 -8.49
CA VAL A 243 -8.22 0.81 -9.14
C VAL A 243 -8.13 -0.67 -9.55
N ASP A 244 -8.47 -0.94 -10.81
CA ASP A 244 -8.19 -2.23 -11.41
C ASP A 244 -6.71 -2.26 -11.79
N VAL A 245 -5.91 -2.85 -10.91
CA VAL A 245 -4.50 -3.09 -11.20
C VAL A 245 -4.45 -4.27 -12.16
N VAL A 246 -4.56 -3.97 -13.47
CA VAL A 246 -4.61 -4.93 -14.58
C VAL A 246 -3.65 -6.09 -14.32
N GLY A 247 -4.23 -7.27 -14.07
CA GLY A 247 -3.51 -8.54 -13.93
C GLY A 247 -2.71 -8.76 -12.65
N ASN A 248 -2.77 -7.87 -11.65
CA ASN A 248 -1.89 -7.95 -10.47
C ASN A 248 -2.60 -7.66 -9.13
N HIS A 249 -3.61 -8.46 -8.80
CA HIS A 249 -4.26 -8.44 -7.48
C HIS A 249 -3.41 -9.09 -6.36
N GLU A 250 -2.19 -9.50 -6.67
CA GLU A 250 -1.25 -10.02 -5.68
C GLU A 250 -0.81 -8.91 -4.73
N TYR A 251 -0.77 -9.25 -3.44
CA TYR A 251 -0.40 -8.30 -2.40
C TYR A 251 0.99 -7.70 -2.60
N GLY A 252 1.97 -8.47 -3.07
CA GLY A 252 3.33 -7.95 -3.21
C GLY A 252 3.44 -6.86 -4.27
N ASN A 253 2.69 -6.98 -5.36
CA ASN A 253 2.61 -5.94 -6.39
C ASN A 253 1.99 -4.66 -5.86
N ALA A 254 0.84 -4.77 -5.20
CA ALA A 254 0.17 -3.64 -4.56
C ALA A 254 1.08 -2.98 -3.51
N ALA A 255 1.72 -3.77 -2.64
CA ALA A 255 2.62 -3.27 -1.61
C ALA A 255 3.83 -2.53 -2.20
N LEU A 256 4.41 -3.03 -3.29
CA LEU A 256 5.51 -2.36 -3.99
C LEU A 256 5.07 -1.01 -4.58
N MET A 257 3.89 -0.97 -5.22
CA MET A 257 3.29 0.26 -5.75
C MET A 257 3.05 1.30 -4.65
N CYS A 258 2.47 0.86 -3.53
CA CYS A 258 2.24 1.72 -2.37
C CYS A 258 3.56 2.24 -1.79
N HIS A 259 4.56 1.38 -1.63
CA HIS A 259 5.88 1.78 -1.13
C HIS A 259 6.51 2.87 -2.00
N LEU A 260 6.57 2.66 -3.32
CA LEU A 260 7.18 3.63 -4.22
C LEU A 260 6.37 4.93 -4.31
N GLY A 261 5.05 4.87 -4.15
CA GLY A 261 4.23 6.06 -3.98
C GLY A 261 4.55 6.84 -2.69
N ARG A 262 4.80 6.16 -1.56
CA ARG A 262 5.27 6.79 -0.31
C ARG A 262 6.69 7.37 -0.44
N MET A 263 7.58 6.69 -1.15
CA MET A 263 8.90 7.25 -1.48
C MET A 263 8.77 8.50 -2.36
N GLY A 264 7.78 8.54 -3.25
CA GLY A 264 7.41 9.74 -4.01
C GLY A 264 7.07 10.93 -3.11
N ILE A 265 6.22 10.72 -2.09
CA ILE A 265 5.92 11.76 -1.08
C ILE A 265 7.21 12.26 -0.43
N LEU A 266 7.99 11.35 0.14
CA LEU A 266 9.24 11.68 0.82
C LEU A 266 10.20 12.46 -0.08
N PHE A 267 10.43 11.99 -1.31
CA PHE A 267 11.30 12.66 -2.26
C PHE A 267 10.74 14.03 -2.64
N GLY A 268 9.42 14.19 -2.76
CA GLY A 268 8.79 15.48 -2.96
C GLY A 268 9.07 16.46 -1.83
N TYR A 269 9.03 16.02 -0.56
CA TYR A 269 9.40 16.85 0.60
C TYR A 269 10.88 17.23 0.61
N LEU A 270 11.76 16.29 0.24
CA LEU A 270 13.21 16.51 0.28
C LEU A 270 13.73 17.34 -0.90
N THR A 271 13.11 17.25 -2.08
CA THR A 271 13.62 17.87 -3.32
C THR A 271 13.79 19.40 -3.21
N PRO A 272 12.86 20.17 -2.63
CA PRO A 272 13.02 21.61 -2.43
C PRO A 272 14.31 22.00 -1.68
N LEU A 273 14.74 21.17 -0.71
CA LEU A 273 15.95 21.42 0.08
C LEU A 273 17.24 21.28 -0.74
N LEU A 274 17.18 20.64 -1.91
CA LEU A 274 18.33 20.50 -2.81
C LEU A 274 18.70 21.81 -3.52
N TRP A 275 17.76 22.74 -3.64
CA TRP A 275 18.01 24.02 -4.30
C TRP A 275 18.68 25.06 -3.39
N GLY A 276 19.02 24.69 -2.15
CA GLY A 276 20.16 25.14 -1.33
C GLY A 276 20.33 26.63 -0.98
N GLU A 277 19.85 27.57 -1.78
CA GLU A 277 20.23 28.98 -1.70
C GLU A 277 19.09 29.95 -2.07
N TYR A 278 17.85 29.47 -2.29
CA TYR A 278 16.70 30.37 -2.39
C TYR A 278 16.34 30.90 -1.00
N THR A 279 17.09 31.93 -0.61
CA THR A 279 16.72 33.08 0.24
C THR A 279 15.29 33.02 0.76
N GLY A 280 15.13 32.51 1.98
CA GLY A 280 13.87 32.46 2.71
C GLY A 280 13.21 31.08 2.68
N TYR A 281 13.03 30.49 3.86
CA TYR A 281 12.08 29.39 4.08
C TYR A 281 10.65 29.71 3.58
N ASP A 282 10.40 30.98 3.22
CA ASP A 282 9.17 31.59 2.74
C ASP A 282 8.43 30.82 1.62
N ASN A 283 9.11 29.96 0.85
CA ASN A 283 8.47 29.14 -0.19
C ASN A 283 8.55 27.63 0.07
N TYR A 284 9.27 27.17 1.11
CA TYR A 284 9.40 25.74 1.38
C TYR A 284 8.04 25.13 1.75
N GLY A 285 7.24 25.86 2.55
CA GLY A 285 5.91 25.43 2.99
C GLY A 285 4.92 25.22 1.84
N THR A 286 5.09 25.91 0.72
CA THR A 286 4.31 25.70 -0.51
C THR A 286 4.96 24.70 -1.47
N LEU A 287 6.27 24.80 -1.71
CA LEU A 287 6.97 24.02 -2.74
C LEU A 287 7.04 22.53 -2.38
N SER A 288 7.31 22.23 -1.10
CA SER A 288 7.39 20.87 -0.57
C SER A 288 6.12 20.04 -0.73
N PRO A 289 4.96 20.46 -0.21
CA PRO A 289 3.71 19.73 -0.44
C PRO A 289 3.32 19.67 -1.92
N SER A 290 3.63 20.71 -2.72
CA SER A 290 3.38 20.70 -4.17
C SER A 290 4.19 19.62 -4.89
N MET A 291 5.47 19.50 -4.56
CA MET A 291 6.34 18.45 -5.10
C MET A 291 5.91 17.07 -4.60
N ALA A 292 5.51 16.92 -3.34
CA ALA A 292 4.95 15.68 -2.81
C ALA A 292 3.68 15.24 -3.55
N MET A 293 2.76 16.17 -3.83
CA MET A 293 1.56 15.93 -4.64
C MET A 293 1.88 15.45 -6.07
N ALA A 294 2.98 15.94 -6.66
CA ALA A 294 3.41 15.54 -7.99
C ALA A 294 4.15 14.20 -7.99
N PHE A 295 5.00 13.96 -6.98
CA PHE A 295 5.88 12.78 -6.93
C PHE A 295 5.16 11.54 -6.41
N LEU A 296 4.10 11.69 -5.60
CA LEU A 296 3.25 10.57 -5.15
C LEU A 296 2.72 9.73 -6.33
N PRO A 297 1.97 10.29 -7.31
CA PRO A 297 1.49 9.51 -8.45
C PRO A 297 2.63 9.01 -9.34
N ALA A 298 3.73 9.77 -9.45
CA ALA A 298 4.92 9.35 -10.21
C ALA A 298 5.57 8.10 -9.60
N GLY A 299 5.79 8.09 -8.28
CA GLY A 299 6.33 6.94 -7.56
C GLY A 299 5.42 5.72 -7.64
N PHE A 300 4.11 5.92 -7.49
CA PHE A 300 3.11 4.86 -7.66
C PHE A 300 3.16 4.28 -9.09
N TYR A 301 3.25 5.13 -10.10
CA TYR A 301 3.35 4.72 -11.51
C TYR A 301 4.64 3.94 -11.80
N ILE A 302 5.78 4.36 -11.24
CA ILE A 302 7.03 3.59 -11.32
C ILE A 302 6.83 2.19 -10.72
N GLY A 303 6.18 2.10 -9.56
CA GLY A 303 5.85 0.81 -8.96
C GLY A 303 4.93 -0.05 -9.81
N TYR A 304 3.93 0.56 -10.47
CA TYR A 304 3.07 -0.14 -11.42
C TYR A 304 3.87 -0.68 -12.61
N ARG A 305 4.77 0.12 -13.18
CA ARG A 305 5.63 -0.29 -14.29
C ARG A 305 6.58 -1.42 -13.90
N LEU A 306 7.12 -1.40 -12.68
CA LEU A 306 8.01 -2.44 -12.17
C LEU A 306 7.28 -3.73 -11.79
N SER A 307 6.00 -3.63 -11.42
CA SER A 307 5.17 -4.80 -11.10
C SER A 307 4.48 -5.40 -12.33
N ARG A 308 4.22 -4.62 -13.39
CA ARG A 308 3.53 -5.10 -14.59
C ARG A 308 4.21 -6.32 -15.21
N GLY A 309 3.45 -7.41 -15.35
CA GLY A 309 3.94 -8.68 -15.91
C GLY A 309 4.85 -9.49 -14.97
N LYS A 310 4.98 -9.08 -13.71
CA LYS A 310 5.73 -9.79 -12.67
C LYS A 310 4.83 -10.07 -11.47
N SER A 311 4.98 -11.26 -10.89
CA SER A 311 4.34 -11.66 -9.64
C SER A 311 5.30 -11.44 -8.48
N TRP A 312 5.26 -10.25 -7.86
CA TRP A 312 6.08 -9.99 -6.69
C TRP A 312 5.46 -10.64 -5.45
N SER A 313 6.23 -11.47 -4.75
CA SER A 313 5.78 -12.05 -3.49
C SER A 313 5.64 -10.98 -2.41
N SER A 314 4.70 -11.19 -1.48
CA SER A 314 4.41 -10.27 -0.38
C SER A 314 5.61 -9.99 0.53
N GLY A 315 6.41 -11.01 0.82
CA GLY A 315 7.62 -10.85 1.60
C GLY A 315 8.71 -10.07 0.86
N ARG A 316 8.78 -10.22 -0.47
CA ARG A 316 9.78 -9.52 -1.28
C ARG A 316 9.48 -8.03 -1.37
N SER A 317 8.23 -7.65 -1.58
CA SER A 317 7.82 -6.25 -1.54
C SER A 317 8.05 -5.62 -0.16
N ALA A 318 7.83 -6.39 0.91
CA ALA A 318 8.14 -5.94 2.27
C ALA A 318 9.64 -5.71 2.46
N LEU A 319 10.48 -6.65 2.01
CA LEU A 319 11.95 -6.50 2.07
C LEU A 319 12.41 -5.26 1.31
N VAL A 320 11.91 -5.03 0.09
CA VAL A 320 12.19 -3.81 -0.70
C VAL A 320 11.79 -2.56 0.08
N ALA A 321 10.60 -2.56 0.68
CA ALA A 321 10.12 -1.42 1.45
C ALA A 321 10.97 -1.14 2.71
N ILE A 322 11.30 -2.18 3.47
CA ILE A 322 12.12 -2.06 4.69
C ILE A 322 13.53 -1.59 4.35
N ALA A 323 14.14 -2.15 3.31
CA ALA A 323 15.46 -1.72 2.84
C ALA A 323 15.45 -0.27 2.36
N GLY A 324 14.39 0.15 1.65
CA GLY A 324 14.19 1.55 1.26
C GLY A 324 14.10 2.49 2.46
N ILE A 325 13.30 2.15 3.47
CA ILE A 325 13.15 2.95 4.70
C ILE A 325 14.48 3.01 5.47
N ALA A 326 15.18 1.87 5.64
CA ALA A 326 16.49 1.83 6.28
C ALA A 326 17.52 2.67 5.51
N GLY A 327 17.45 2.66 4.17
CA GLY A 327 18.25 3.50 3.30
C GLY A 327 18.00 4.99 3.51
N VAL A 328 16.73 5.43 3.55
CA VAL A 328 16.36 6.82 3.87
C VAL A 328 16.92 7.22 5.24
N ALA A 329 16.67 6.41 6.26
CA ALA A 329 17.13 6.69 7.62
C ALA A 329 18.66 6.80 7.66
N THR A 330 19.38 5.89 6.99
CA THR A 330 20.84 5.95 6.88
C THR A 330 21.30 7.23 6.18
N GLY A 331 20.65 7.59 5.07
CA GLY A 331 20.95 8.78 4.30
C GLY A 331 20.76 10.07 5.09
N ILE A 332 19.65 10.20 5.82
CA ILE A 332 19.35 11.36 6.67
C ILE A 332 20.32 11.42 7.86
N LEU A 333 20.73 10.27 8.41
CA LEU A 333 21.62 10.22 9.55
C LEU A 333 23.10 10.45 9.19
N LEU A 334 23.51 10.21 7.94
CA LEU A 334 24.92 10.31 7.54
C LEU A 334 25.54 11.72 7.67
N PRO A 335 24.86 12.83 7.30
CA PRO A 335 25.42 14.17 7.47
C PRO A 335 25.75 14.53 8.93
N SER A 336 25.05 13.97 9.92
CA SER A 336 25.33 14.27 11.34
C SER A 336 26.69 13.71 11.80
N LEU A 337 27.21 12.69 11.09
CA LEU A 337 28.57 12.16 11.30
C LEU A 337 29.65 13.10 10.79
N ALA A 338 29.33 13.90 9.78
CA ALA A 338 30.22 14.91 9.23
C ALA A 338 30.00 16.30 9.85
N GLU A 339 29.16 16.38 10.90
CA GLU A 339 28.74 17.64 11.53
C GLU A 339 28.19 18.67 10.52
N SER A 340 27.61 18.16 9.42
CA SER A 340 27.01 19.00 8.40
C SER A 340 25.65 19.48 8.90
N GLY A 341 25.55 20.76 9.26
CA GLY A 341 24.28 21.44 9.53
C GLY A 341 23.49 21.80 8.25
N ASN A 342 24.00 21.47 7.06
CA ASN A 342 23.38 21.85 5.80
C ASN A 342 22.19 20.94 5.45
N ALA A 343 20.98 21.52 5.42
CA ALA A 343 19.74 20.82 5.03
C ALA A 343 19.82 20.17 3.63
N THR A 344 20.57 20.76 2.69
CA THR A 344 20.81 20.18 1.36
C THR A 344 21.53 18.83 1.45
N SER A 345 22.49 18.68 2.37
CA SER A 345 23.18 17.41 2.59
C SER A 345 22.22 16.33 3.11
N TYR A 346 21.37 16.68 4.08
CA TYR A 346 20.34 15.76 4.61
C TYR A 346 19.37 15.30 3.53
N ALA A 347 18.90 16.23 2.70
CA ALA A 347 17.97 15.92 1.62
C ALA A 347 18.62 15.07 0.52
N ALA A 348 19.82 15.45 0.06
CA ALA A 348 20.54 14.73 -0.98
C ALA A 348 20.85 13.30 -0.53
N LEU A 349 21.41 13.15 0.66
CA LEU A 349 21.75 11.83 1.20
C LEU A 349 20.49 11.04 1.58
N GLY A 350 19.42 11.67 2.05
CA GLY A 350 18.12 11.01 2.29
C GLY A 350 17.51 10.42 1.01
N ILE A 351 17.51 11.18 -0.10
CA ILE A 351 17.04 10.71 -1.42
C ILE A 351 17.94 9.57 -1.93
N LEU A 352 19.26 9.79 -1.95
CA LEU A 352 20.23 8.78 -2.41
C LEU A 352 20.17 7.51 -1.56
N GLY A 353 20.05 7.66 -0.24
CA GLY A 353 19.89 6.57 0.70
C GLY A 353 18.61 5.79 0.46
N GLY A 354 17.48 6.49 0.23
CA GLY A 354 16.22 5.84 -0.12
C GLY A 354 16.29 5.05 -1.42
N VAL A 355 16.81 5.65 -2.49
CA VAL A 355 17.02 4.97 -3.79
C VAL A 355 17.96 3.78 -3.63
N GLY A 356 19.10 3.97 -2.96
CA GLY A 356 20.10 2.93 -2.72
C GLY A 356 19.53 1.77 -1.89
N GLY A 357 18.80 2.06 -0.82
CA GLY A 357 18.13 1.08 0.02
C GLY A 357 17.07 0.27 -0.73
N THR A 358 16.23 0.94 -1.52
CA THR A 358 15.24 0.27 -2.38
C THR A 358 15.92 -0.63 -3.41
N LEU A 359 17.01 -0.18 -4.04
CA LEU A 359 17.80 -0.98 -4.98
C LEU A 359 18.44 -2.19 -4.29
N VAL A 360 19.02 -2.02 -3.10
CA VAL A 360 19.53 -3.13 -2.28
C VAL A 360 18.41 -4.14 -2.04
N GLY A 361 17.22 -3.70 -1.65
CA GLY A 361 16.06 -4.60 -1.46
C GLY A 361 15.65 -5.36 -2.73
N PHE A 362 15.77 -4.75 -3.91
CA PHE A 362 15.51 -5.43 -5.18
C PHE A 362 16.58 -6.47 -5.55
N LEU A 363 17.84 -6.14 -5.29
CA LEU A 363 19.02 -6.95 -5.60
C LEU A 363 19.26 -8.06 -4.57
N MET A 364 18.74 -7.91 -3.34
CA MET A 364 18.79 -8.93 -2.33
C MET A 364 17.94 -10.14 -2.74
N TYR A 365 18.62 -11.24 -3.05
CA TYR A 365 18.06 -12.56 -3.29
C TYR A 365 17.02 -12.63 -4.44
N PRO A 366 17.43 -12.32 -5.69
CA PRO A 366 16.50 -12.08 -6.80
C PRO A 366 15.69 -13.31 -7.24
N HIS A 367 16.12 -14.52 -6.88
CA HIS A 367 15.50 -15.79 -7.28
C HIS A 367 14.75 -16.50 -6.15
N ARG A 368 14.58 -15.86 -4.98
CA ARG A 368 13.95 -16.51 -3.82
C ARG A 368 12.54 -15.99 -3.60
N GLU A 369 11.59 -16.90 -3.42
CA GLU A 369 10.24 -16.57 -2.98
C GLU A 369 10.28 -16.23 -1.49
N TYR A 370 9.68 -15.09 -1.11
CA TYR A 370 9.51 -14.69 0.28
C TYR A 370 8.04 -14.68 0.66
N ASN A 371 7.70 -15.34 1.76
CA ASN A 371 6.34 -15.26 2.30
C ASN A 371 6.15 -13.97 3.11
N PHE A 372 4.89 -13.63 3.38
CA PHE A 372 4.54 -12.41 4.11
C PHE A 372 5.16 -12.36 5.52
N GLN A 373 5.16 -13.49 6.24
CA GLN A 373 5.66 -13.59 7.62
C GLN A 373 7.16 -13.29 7.72
N GLN A 374 7.95 -13.79 6.77
CA GLN A 374 9.37 -13.48 6.63
C GLN A 374 9.59 -11.98 6.43
N GLY A 375 8.78 -11.34 5.58
CA GLY A 375 8.83 -9.88 5.37
C GLY A 375 8.53 -9.11 6.65
N VAL A 376 7.45 -9.47 7.36
CA VAL A 376 7.08 -8.85 8.64
C VAL A 376 8.17 -9.04 9.69
N PHE A 377 8.67 -10.26 9.86
CA PHE A 377 9.73 -10.57 10.82
C PHE A 377 11.02 -9.80 10.52
N THR A 378 11.39 -9.69 9.24
CA THR A 378 12.53 -8.87 8.81
C THR A 378 12.33 -7.40 9.21
N GLY A 379 11.11 -6.87 9.05
CA GLY A 379 10.77 -5.51 9.46
C GLY A 379 10.89 -5.28 10.96
N ILE A 380 10.34 -6.20 11.77
CA ILE A 380 10.47 -6.16 13.24
C ILE A 380 11.93 -6.22 13.64
N SER A 381 12.70 -7.16 13.09
CA SER A 381 14.11 -7.33 13.41
C SER A 381 14.91 -6.07 13.09
N THR A 382 14.65 -5.45 11.93
CA THR A 382 15.23 -4.15 11.54
C THR A 382 14.93 -3.08 12.59
N ALA A 383 13.65 -2.95 12.99
CA ALA A 383 13.19 -1.98 13.98
C ALA A 383 13.82 -2.19 15.36
N VAL A 384 13.79 -3.43 15.87
CA VAL A 384 14.30 -3.80 17.18
C VAL A 384 15.80 -3.61 17.26
N CYS A 385 16.55 -4.02 16.23
CA CYS A 385 18.00 -3.83 16.23
C CYS A 385 18.38 -2.36 16.04
N ALA A 386 17.61 -1.55 15.31
CA ALA A 386 17.80 -0.10 15.27
C ALA A 386 17.62 0.53 16.66
N ALA A 387 16.55 0.16 17.37
CA ALA A 387 16.28 0.62 18.73
C ALA A 387 17.36 0.15 19.73
N ALA A 388 17.80 -1.10 19.63
CA ALA A 388 18.92 -1.62 20.42
C ALA A 388 20.24 -0.88 20.11
N GLY A 389 20.49 -0.60 18.82
CA GLY A 389 21.60 0.21 18.35
C GLY A 389 21.58 1.61 18.97
N LEU A 390 20.41 2.24 19.08
CA LEU A 390 20.26 3.52 19.78
C LEU A 390 20.42 3.39 21.30
N GLY A 391 19.94 2.31 21.91
CA GLY A 391 19.98 2.06 23.35
C GLY A 391 21.37 1.73 23.91
N ILE A 392 22.25 1.06 23.14
CA ILE A 392 23.59 0.69 23.61
C ILE A 392 24.44 1.92 23.99
N PRO A 393 24.59 2.95 23.12
CA PRO A 393 25.29 4.18 23.49
C PRO A 393 24.65 4.92 24.65
N PHE A 394 23.31 4.88 24.75
CA PHE A 394 22.57 5.47 25.87
C PHE A 394 22.98 4.85 27.21
N PHE A 395 22.99 3.51 27.31
CA PHE A 395 23.43 2.81 28.53
C PHE A 395 24.93 2.97 28.80
N ALA A 396 25.74 3.05 27.74
CA ALA A 396 27.17 3.31 27.85
C ALA A 396 27.50 4.78 28.21
N ARG A 397 26.48 5.64 28.33
CA ARG A 397 26.62 7.10 28.56
C ARG A 397 27.58 7.74 27.55
N ALA A 398 27.48 7.34 26.29
CA ALA A 398 28.24 7.96 25.22
C ALA A 398 27.88 9.46 25.15
N GLU A 399 28.90 10.33 25.21
CA GLU A 399 28.71 11.78 25.12
C GLU A 399 28.57 12.27 23.67
N ASN A 400 29.03 11.48 22.69
CA ASN A 400 29.05 11.85 21.27
C ASN A 400 27.79 11.35 20.53
N HIS A 401 27.04 12.26 19.91
CA HIS A 401 25.85 11.97 19.09
C HIS A 401 26.17 11.09 17.86
N GLN A 402 27.40 11.16 17.34
CA GLN A 402 27.86 10.32 16.24
C GLN A 402 27.81 8.84 16.62
N THR A 403 28.11 8.50 17.88
CA THR A 403 28.04 7.12 18.38
C THR A 403 26.62 6.57 18.33
N TYR A 404 25.61 7.37 18.71
CA TYR A 404 24.19 7.00 18.60
C TYR A 404 23.79 6.78 17.14
N THR A 405 24.23 7.67 16.27
CA THR A 405 23.93 7.65 14.84
C THR A 405 24.50 6.40 14.17
N ILE A 406 25.81 6.15 14.32
CA ILE A 406 26.50 4.97 13.77
C ILE A 406 25.86 3.68 14.30
N SER A 407 25.65 3.61 15.61
CA SER A 407 25.09 2.41 16.24
C SER A 407 23.65 2.14 15.80
N THR A 408 22.84 3.17 15.59
CA THR A 408 21.47 3.03 15.07
C THR A 408 21.47 2.53 13.62
N ILE A 409 22.32 3.09 12.76
CA ILE A 409 22.47 2.64 11.36
C ILE A 409 22.91 1.17 11.32
N LEU A 410 23.99 0.82 12.04
CA LEU A 410 24.50 -0.54 12.11
C LEU A 410 23.45 -1.50 12.69
N GLY A 411 22.73 -1.08 13.72
CA GLY A 411 21.62 -1.81 14.30
C GLY A 411 20.52 -2.10 13.28
N ALA A 412 20.04 -1.10 12.54
CA ALA A 412 19.00 -1.27 11.53
C ALA A 412 19.41 -2.28 10.44
N TRP A 413 20.59 -2.10 9.83
CA TRP A 413 21.07 -3.00 8.77
C TRP A 413 21.38 -4.41 9.28
N SER A 414 21.94 -4.54 10.49
CA SER A 414 22.16 -5.84 11.12
C SER A 414 20.82 -6.54 11.39
N GLY A 415 19.82 -5.81 11.85
CA GLY A 415 18.46 -6.30 12.06
C GLY A 415 17.79 -6.76 10.77
N LEU A 416 18.01 -6.04 9.67
CA LEU A 416 17.54 -6.45 8.34
C LEU A 416 18.19 -7.78 7.93
N LEU A 417 19.51 -7.90 8.00
CA LEU A 417 20.23 -9.11 7.61
C LEU A 417 19.91 -10.31 8.52
N LEU A 418 19.86 -10.08 9.83
CA LEU A 418 19.53 -11.10 10.83
C LEU A 418 18.08 -11.56 10.70
N GLY A 419 17.16 -10.60 10.57
CA GLY A 419 15.74 -10.86 10.39
C GLY A 419 15.44 -11.67 9.13
N GLU A 420 16.14 -11.34 8.05
CA GLU A 420 16.10 -12.09 6.80
C GLU A 420 16.57 -13.54 7.00
N ARG A 421 17.74 -13.73 7.64
CA ARG A 421 18.32 -15.07 7.87
C ARG A 421 17.48 -15.93 8.81
N LEU A 422 17.05 -15.37 9.94
CA LEU A 422 16.23 -16.06 10.94
C LEU A 422 14.81 -16.27 10.47
N GLY A 423 14.22 -15.30 9.78
CA GLY A 423 12.89 -15.43 9.20
C GLY A 423 12.81 -16.61 8.25
N ARG A 424 13.88 -16.87 7.47
CA ARG A 424 13.95 -18.07 6.64
C ARG A 424 13.92 -19.36 7.44
N SER A 425 14.76 -19.48 8.47
CA SER A 425 14.84 -20.71 9.27
C SER A 425 13.56 -20.96 10.08
N LEU A 426 12.91 -19.90 10.55
CA LEU A 426 11.71 -20.00 11.38
C LEU A 426 10.44 -20.21 10.57
N PHE A 427 10.39 -19.69 9.34
CA PHE A 427 9.22 -19.75 8.47
C PHE A 427 9.54 -20.50 7.18
N GLU A 428 10.24 -21.63 7.29
CA GLU A 428 10.65 -22.44 6.14
C GLU A 428 9.45 -22.79 5.24
N TYR A 429 9.70 -22.72 3.94
CA TYR A 429 8.71 -22.91 2.90
C TYR A 429 8.36 -24.40 2.79
N GLY A 430 7.36 -24.85 3.54
CA GLY A 430 6.75 -26.15 3.32
C GLY A 430 6.05 -26.18 1.95
N PRO A 431 6.14 -27.28 1.17
CA PRO A 431 5.40 -27.42 -0.11
C PRO A 431 3.88 -27.22 0.04
N ARG A 432 3.34 -27.44 1.25
CA ARG A 432 1.92 -27.24 1.60
C ARG A 432 1.56 -25.80 1.98
N ASP A 433 2.54 -24.92 2.20
CA ASP A 433 2.31 -23.59 2.80
C ASP A 433 1.94 -22.49 1.81
N LYS A 434 1.92 -22.78 0.50
CA LYS A 434 1.35 -21.89 -0.52
C LYS A 434 -0.12 -21.56 -0.26
N ARG A 435 -0.85 -22.39 0.51
CA ARG A 435 -2.26 -22.17 0.88
C ARG A 435 -2.46 -21.65 2.31
N THR A 436 -1.53 -21.89 3.25
CA THR A 436 -1.73 -21.60 4.69
C THR A 436 -1.08 -20.31 5.21
N ALA A 437 -0.13 -19.71 4.48
CA ALA A 437 0.44 -18.41 4.82
C ALA A 437 -0.59 -17.24 4.80
N ARG A 438 -1.83 -17.51 4.41
CA ARG A 438 -3.00 -16.61 4.38
C ARG A 438 -3.59 -16.28 5.76
N ARG A 439 -3.12 -16.86 6.87
CA ARG A 439 -3.83 -16.80 8.17
C ARG A 439 -3.22 -15.91 9.27
N ALA A 440 -2.09 -15.23 9.05
CA ALA A 440 -1.53 -14.33 10.05
C ALA A 440 -1.23 -12.95 9.44
N ALA A 441 -2.19 -12.04 9.52
CA ALA A 441 -1.98 -10.63 9.23
C ALA A 441 -1.65 -9.91 10.54
N PHE A 442 -0.39 -9.46 10.71
CA PHE A 442 -0.04 -8.47 11.73
C PHE A 442 0.07 -7.09 11.06
N PRO A 443 -0.97 -6.22 11.18
CA PRO A 443 -1.09 -4.95 10.45
C PRO A 443 -0.27 -3.78 11.01
N ILE A 444 0.35 -3.94 12.18
CA ILE A 444 0.84 -2.80 12.97
C ILE A 444 2.25 -2.35 12.53
N LEU A 445 3.04 -3.24 11.92
CA LEU A 445 4.48 -3.03 11.82
C LEU A 445 4.95 -2.29 10.57
N THR A 446 4.14 -2.17 9.51
CA THR A 446 4.46 -1.24 8.41
C THR A 446 4.02 0.19 8.70
N GLN A 447 3.30 0.41 9.81
CA GLN A 447 2.81 1.72 10.26
C GLN A 447 3.54 2.24 11.51
N TRP A 448 4.51 1.49 12.05
CA TRP A 448 5.30 1.93 13.21
C TRP A 448 6.14 3.21 12.97
N PRO A 449 6.58 3.60 11.75
CA PRO A 449 7.25 4.88 11.57
C PRO A 449 6.30 6.04 11.91
N ILE A 450 4.98 5.86 11.73
CA ILE A 450 3.93 6.84 12.06
C ILE A 450 3.87 7.07 13.58
N ALA A 451 3.84 6.00 14.37
CA ALA A 451 3.79 6.09 15.83
C ALA A 451 5.11 6.60 16.42
N ALA A 452 6.25 6.19 15.87
CA ALA A 452 7.57 6.67 16.28
C ALA A 452 7.81 8.14 15.89
N ALA A 453 7.38 8.55 14.69
CA ALA A 453 7.38 9.95 14.24
C ALA A 453 6.57 10.85 15.17
N GLN A 454 5.34 10.44 15.50
CA GLN A 454 4.49 11.19 16.41
C GLN A 454 5.11 11.31 17.81
N ALA A 455 5.73 10.24 18.33
CA ALA A 455 6.46 10.28 19.60
C ALA A 455 7.69 11.21 19.58
N LEU A 456 8.40 11.28 18.44
CA LEU A 456 9.57 12.15 18.27
C LEU A 456 9.20 13.63 18.07
N THR A 457 8.04 13.93 17.45
CA THR A 457 7.58 15.31 17.23
C THR A 457 7.16 16.06 18.51
N VAL A 458 7.04 15.39 19.65
CA VAL A 458 6.67 16.02 20.94
C VAL A 458 7.83 16.83 21.55
N HIS A 459 9.07 16.64 21.09
CA HIS A 459 10.18 17.52 21.45
C HIS A 459 10.43 18.59 20.37
N ARG A 460 9.98 19.83 20.65
CA ARG A 460 10.43 21.02 19.91
C ARG A 460 11.94 21.19 20.12
N SER A 461 12.71 20.66 19.18
CA SER A 461 14.12 20.97 19.03
C SER A 461 14.26 22.28 18.25
N GLU A 462 15.12 23.20 18.71
CA GLU A 462 15.47 24.42 17.98
C GLU A 462 16.40 24.13 16.77
N ASP A 463 16.97 22.92 16.68
CA ASP A 463 17.82 22.53 15.56
C ASP A 463 16.99 22.40 14.26
N PRO A 464 17.29 23.19 13.21
CA PRO A 464 16.59 23.15 11.93
C PRO A 464 16.67 21.79 11.23
N ALA A 465 17.73 20.99 11.44
CA ALA A 465 17.83 19.64 10.88
C ALA A 465 16.85 18.67 11.56
N LEU A 466 16.70 18.77 12.89
CA LEU A 466 15.71 18.00 13.63
C LEU A 466 14.29 18.46 13.32
N ARG A 467 14.08 19.76 13.08
CA ARG A 467 12.78 20.30 12.66
C ARG A 467 12.38 19.81 11.27
N VAL A 468 13.29 19.85 10.30
CA VAL A 468 13.08 19.30 8.96
C VAL A 468 12.82 17.80 9.04
N THR A 469 13.60 17.06 9.84
CA THR A 469 13.38 15.63 10.07
C THR A 469 12.00 15.38 10.68
N ALA A 470 11.61 16.13 11.71
CA ALA A 470 10.31 16.04 12.34
C ALA A 470 9.16 16.39 11.39
N GLU A 471 9.30 17.39 10.52
CA GLU A 471 8.31 17.71 9.48
C GLU A 471 8.22 16.63 8.40
N ILE A 472 9.36 16.14 7.91
CA ILE A 472 9.40 14.99 6.99
C ILE A 472 8.66 13.81 7.62
N PHE A 473 8.92 13.50 8.89
CA PHE A 473 8.26 12.42 9.59
C PHE A 473 6.78 12.68 9.86
N ARG A 474 6.39 13.93 10.16
CA ARG A 474 5.00 14.35 10.40
C ARG A 474 4.13 14.30 9.15
N TYR A 475 4.71 14.56 7.97
CA TYR A 475 3.96 14.63 6.71
C TYR A 475 4.14 13.41 5.80
N SER A 476 5.21 12.62 5.97
CA SER A 476 5.48 11.44 5.12
C SER A 476 4.96 10.12 5.69
N PHE A 477 4.57 10.09 6.97
CA PHE A 477 4.10 8.91 7.69
C PHE A 477 2.88 9.28 8.52
#